data_AF-A0A9Q2NT34-F1
#
_entry.id   AF-A0A9Q2NT34-F1
#
_cell.length_a   1.000
_cell.length_b   1.000
_cell.length_c   1.000
_cell.angle_alpha   90.00
_cell.angle_beta   90.00
_cell.angle_gamma   90.00
#
_symmetry.space_group_name_H-M   'P 1'
#
loop_
_entity.id
_entity.type
_entity.pdbx_description
1 polymer ?
#
loop_
_entity_poly.entity_id
_entity_poly.type
_entity_poly.pdbx_seq_one_letter_code
_entity_poly.pdbx_strand_id
1 'polypeptide(L)'
;MLKGLNLNKAFLGFMVLGAGVFLAATVLFISNRVTEFHDSVVKSAVEVRTSHLALDIATSLDRNWSSLGDLSVVLPFTDRVTFRSFLTREVADGTDVIWAGYVDTAGQVLLASRRQREGENVSTEDWFLRAQAGPLMGYARTSAGEDVLVLSHPITSTGTTQAGILTVHLRPQAFEQHLSELAGSLGLDMVVFDERGMPVLHSIGAQYIDMTQLSVQRALSGQEISTREIWRGLGERFAMSVPEIQTAPNPAVGWRMVTLASPSQFNDAKNTLMMSLTEILGVMALVLLVLSIGFIRIFLDPLHKLVLNAQEIALGDEVLPVENHRTTELSLLSSALARLQGRMLRAEDKVVELEEKLSDGVSADRS
;
A
#
# COMPACT_ATOMS: atom_id res chain seq x y z
N MET A 1 -26.93 24.97 -36.71
CA MET A 1 -27.70 24.06 -35.84
C MET A 1 -27.97 24.65 -34.45
N LEU A 2 -28.11 26.00 -34.33
CA LEU A 2 -28.24 26.74 -33.06
C LEU A 2 -29.50 27.64 -33.05
N LYS A 3 -30.62 27.18 -33.60
CA LYS A 3 -31.93 27.85 -33.42
C LYS A 3 -32.62 27.21 -32.23
N GLY A 4 -32.74 27.92 -31.11
CA GLY A 4 -33.48 27.48 -29.90
C GLY A 4 -32.66 27.40 -28.60
N LEU A 5 -31.41 27.86 -28.57
CA LEU A 5 -30.62 27.90 -27.34
C LEU A 5 -31.05 29.12 -26.49
N ASN A 6 -31.95 28.90 -25.53
CA ASN A 6 -32.30 29.92 -24.54
C ASN A 6 -31.11 30.10 -23.56
N LEU A 7 -30.87 31.32 -23.07
CA LEU A 7 -29.74 31.65 -22.19
C LEU A 7 -29.66 30.72 -20.97
N ASN A 8 -30.82 30.31 -20.44
CA ASN A 8 -30.94 29.32 -19.37
C ASN A 8 -30.32 27.97 -19.72
N LYS A 9 -30.54 27.47 -20.94
CA LYS A 9 -30.02 26.18 -21.40
C LYS A 9 -28.51 26.25 -21.66
N ALA A 10 -28.02 27.38 -22.17
CA ALA A 10 -26.59 27.62 -22.36
C ALA A 10 -25.86 27.68 -21.01
N PHE A 11 -26.42 28.39 -20.03
CA PHE A 11 -25.86 28.50 -18.68
C PHE A 11 -25.87 27.16 -17.94
N LEU A 12 -27.00 26.42 -17.97
CA LEU A 12 -27.07 25.05 -17.43
C LEU A 12 -26.04 24.13 -18.07
N GLY A 13 -25.94 24.17 -19.40
CA GLY A 13 -24.98 23.35 -20.16
C GLY A 13 -23.55 23.64 -19.73
N PHE A 14 -23.17 24.92 -19.65
CA PHE A 14 -21.83 25.33 -19.21
C PHE A 14 -21.55 24.94 -17.75
N MET A 15 -22.53 25.09 -16.86
CA MET A 15 -22.37 24.79 -15.43
C MET A 15 -22.26 23.28 -15.17
N VAL A 16 -23.05 22.47 -15.86
CA VAL A 16 -22.94 21.00 -15.81
C VAL A 16 -21.60 20.53 -16.37
N LEU A 17 -21.15 21.12 -17.48
CA LEU A 17 -19.83 20.82 -18.06
C LEU A 17 -18.70 21.21 -17.09
N GLY A 18 -18.73 22.42 -16.54
CA GLY A 18 -17.74 22.90 -15.59
C GLY A 18 -17.70 22.07 -14.31
N ALA A 19 -18.87 21.71 -13.77
CA ALA A 19 -18.98 20.81 -12.64
C ALA A 19 -18.41 19.43 -12.97
N GLY A 20 -18.76 18.85 -14.12
CA GLY A 20 -18.25 17.56 -14.56
C GLY A 20 -16.74 17.54 -14.73
N VAL A 21 -16.16 18.59 -15.33
CA VAL A 21 -14.71 18.75 -15.48
C VAL A 21 -14.03 18.91 -14.12
N PHE A 22 -14.58 19.72 -13.22
CA PHE A 22 -14.04 19.90 -11.87
C PHE A 22 -14.06 18.59 -11.06
N LEU A 23 -15.18 17.85 -11.15
CA LEU A 23 -15.36 16.56 -10.48
C LEU A 23 -14.37 15.53 -11.05
N ALA A 24 -14.24 15.45 -12.37
CA ALA A 24 -13.26 14.58 -13.01
C ALA A 24 -11.82 14.95 -12.62
N ALA A 25 -11.46 16.24 -12.64
CA ALA A 25 -10.14 16.70 -12.25
C ALA A 25 -9.83 16.40 -10.78
N THR A 26 -10.81 16.57 -9.89
CA THR A 26 -10.67 16.27 -8.46
C THR A 26 -10.54 14.77 -8.21
N VAL A 27 -11.37 13.96 -8.87
CA VAL A 27 -11.27 12.49 -8.80
C VAL A 27 -9.90 12.02 -9.28
N LEU A 28 -9.41 12.52 -10.42
CA LEU A 28 -8.10 12.17 -10.96
C LEU A 28 -6.94 12.61 -10.05
N PHE A 29 -7.01 13.83 -9.52
CA PHE A 29 -5.98 14.36 -8.62
C PHE A 29 -5.92 13.56 -7.32
N ILE A 30 -7.07 13.27 -6.73
CA ILE A 30 -7.17 12.52 -5.48
C ILE A 30 -6.84 11.05 -5.71
N SER A 31 -7.26 10.42 -6.81
CA SER A 31 -6.94 9.01 -7.09
C SER A 31 -5.44 8.79 -7.19
N ASN A 32 -4.74 9.70 -7.87
CA ASN A 32 -3.28 9.62 -7.97
C ASN A 32 -2.64 9.82 -6.60
N ARG A 33 -3.10 10.81 -5.81
CA ARG A 33 -2.52 11.10 -4.50
C ARG A 33 -2.80 10.02 -3.45
N VAL A 34 -3.99 9.42 -3.49
CA VAL A 34 -4.36 8.29 -2.62
C VAL A 34 -3.53 7.06 -2.97
N THR A 35 -3.27 6.81 -4.25
CA THR A 35 -2.43 5.67 -4.66
C THR A 35 -0.99 5.83 -4.15
N GLU A 36 -0.39 7.02 -4.31
CA GLU A 36 0.94 7.31 -3.77
C GLU A 36 1.00 7.21 -2.24
N PHE A 37 0.01 7.77 -1.55
CA PHE A 37 -0.06 7.73 -0.10
C PHE A 37 -0.26 6.29 0.41
N HIS A 38 -1.11 5.53 -0.26
CA HIS A 38 -1.34 4.11 0.02
C HIS A 38 -0.04 3.32 -0.12
N ASP A 39 0.70 3.51 -1.22
CA ASP A 39 1.96 2.81 -1.45
C ASP A 39 3.01 3.13 -0.39
N SER A 40 3.09 4.40 0.04
CA SER A 40 3.99 4.81 1.13
C SER A 40 3.63 4.17 2.48
N VAL A 41 2.34 4.13 2.81
CA VAL A 41 1.85 3.51 4.06
C VAL A 41 2.05 2.00 4.03
N VAL A 42 1.73 1.34 2.91
CA VAL A 42 1.97 -0.10 2.73
C VAL A 42 3.45 -0.40 2.84
N LYS A 43 4.30 0.36 2.16
CA LYS A 43 5.75 0.22 2.25
C LYS A 43 6.23 0.30 3.70
N SER A 44 5.86 1.35 4.42
CA SER A 44 6.28 1.53 5.82
C SER A 44 5.76 0.42 6.73
N ALA A 45 4.51 -0.04 6.53
CA ALA A 45 3.94 -1.15 7.29
C ALA A 45 4.68 -2.47 7.02
N VAL A 46 4.99 -2.77 5.76
CA VAL A 46 5.75 -3.95 5.36
C VAL A 46 7.18 -3.89 5.91
N GLU A 47 7.80 -2.72 5.89
CA GLU A 47 9.14 -2.48 6.43
C GLU A 47 9.22 -2.80 7.91
N VAL A 48 8.33 -2.21 8.71
CA VAL A 48 8.25 -2.46 10.16
C VAL A 48 8.03 -3.95 10.44
N ARG A 49 7.04 -4.59 9.78
CA ARG A 49 6.73 -6.02 9.99
C ARG A 49 7.89 -6.92 9.58
N THR A 50 8.60 -6.58 8.52
CA THR A 50 9.77 -7.32 8.03
C THR A 50 10.92 -7.23 9.02
N SER A 51 11.20 -6.05 9.56
CA SER A 51 12.20 -5.88 10.61
C SER A 51 11.85 -6.65 11.89
N HIS A 52 10.58 -6.65 12.28
CA HIS A 52 10.10 -7.47 13.41
C HIS A 52 10.30 -8.96 13.16
N LEU A 53 9.92 -9.47 11.98
CA LEU A 53 10.13 -10.88 11.63
C LEU A 53 11.62 -11.25 11.62
N ALA A 54 12.47 -10.40 11.04
CA ALA A 54 13.93 -10.61 11.03
C ALA A 54 14.51 -10.66 12.45
N LEU A 55 14.07 -9.77 13.34
CA LEU A 55 14.50 -9.73 14.73
C LEU A 55 14.03 -10.96 15.51
N ASP A 56 12.79 -11.42 15.30
CA ASP A 56 12.26 -12.62 15.95
C ASP A 56 13.02 -13.88 15.50
N ILE A 57 13.33 -13.99 14.19
CA ILE A 57 14.20 -15.04 13.66
C ILE A 57 15.57 -14.98 14.33
N ALA A 58 16.21 -13.81 14.33
CA ALA A 58 17.52 -13.62 14.94
C ALA A 58 17.53 -14.00 16.42
N THR A 59 16.52 -13.56 17.18
CA THR A 59 16.40 -13.84 18.62
C THR A 59 16.11 -15.31 18.90
N SER A 60 15.31 -15.98 18.04
CA SER A 60 15.09 -17.41 18.15
C SER A 60 16.36 -18.21 17.89
N LEU A 61 17.14 -17.81 16.89
CA LEU A 61 18.40 -18.45 16.55
C LEU A 61 19.46 -18.21 17.64
N ASP A 62 19.55 -16.99 18.15
CA ASP A 62 20.48 -16.61 19.23
C ASP A 62 20.21 -17.39 20.52
N ARG A 63 18.94 -17.55 20.94
CA ARG A 63 18.60 -18.36 22.12
C ARG A 63 19.04 -19.82 21.98
N ASN A 64 18.80 -20.42 20.82
CA ASN A 64 19.23 -21.79 20.54
C ASN A 64 20.77 -21.89 20.48
N TRP A 65 21.42 -20.86 19.95
CA TRP A 65 22.87 -20.78 19.86
C TRP A 65 23.58 -20.62 21.20
N SER A 66 23.13 -19.66 22.03
CA SER A 66 23.69 -19.42 23.37
C SER A 66 23.61 -20.67 24.24
N SER A 67 22.50 -21.42 24.15
CA SER A 67 22.36 -22.71 24.84
C SER A 67 23.46 -23.69 24.45
N LEU A 68 23.77 -23.82 23.14
CA LEU A 68 24.86 -24.69 22.66
C LEU A 68 26.25 -24.17 23.02
N GLY A 69 26.45 -22.85 23.00
CA GLY A 69 27.70 -22.20 23.41
C GLY A 69 28.03 -22.49 24.87
N ASP A 70 27.07 -22.26 25.78
CA ASP A 70 27.22 -22.52 27.21
C ASP A 70 27.58 -23.99 27.48
N LEU A 71 26.97 -24.91 26.73
CA LEU A 71 27.28 -26.33 26.81
C LEU A 71 28.72 -26.61 26.38
N SER A 72 29.17 -26.06 25.26
CA SER A 72 30.53 -26.29 24.74
C SER A 72 31.65 -25.96 25.75
N VAL A 73 31.40 -25.05 26.69
CA VAL A 73 32.34 -24.64 27.76
C VAL A 73 32.41 -25.66 28.90
N VAL A 74 31.29 -26.29 29.26
CA VAL A 74 31.19 -27.23 30.40
C VAL A 74 31.61 -28.65 29.99
N LEU A 75 31.48 -28.98 28.71
CA LEU A 75 31.68 -30.32 28.17
C LEU A 75 33.09 -30.93 28.27
N PRO A 76 34.20 -30.17 28.15
CA PRO A 76 35.56 -30.74 28.27
C PRO A 76 35.85 -31.42 29.62
N PHE A 77 35.00 -31.19 30.64
CA PHE A 77 35.22 -31.62 32.02
C PHE A 77 34.25 -32.72 32.50
N THR A 78 33.35 -33.20 31.64
CA THR A 78 32.30 -34.18 32.01
C THR A 78 32.66 -35.59 31.52
N ASP A 79 32.31 -36.64 32.28
CA ASP A 79 32.53 -38.01 31.84
C ASP A 79 31.63 -38.40 30.64
N ARG A 80 32.09 -39.37 29.83
CA ARG A 80 31.42 -39.77 28.58
C ARG A 80 29.97 -40.25 28.76
N VAL A 81 29.63 -40.86 29.91
CA VAL A 81 28.29 -41.40 30.17
C VAL A 81 27.32 -40.26 30.48
N THR A 82 27.75 -39.33 31.32
CA THR A 82 26.98 -38.13 31.65
C THR A 82 26.77 -37.26 30.41
N PHE A 83 27.81 -37.07 29.58
CA PHE A 83 27.67 -36.28 28.36
C PHE A 83 26.70 -36.91 27.35
N ARG A 84 26.76 -38.24 27.13
CA ARG A 84 25.79 -38.91 26.26
C ARG A 84 24.37 -38.79 26.79
N SER A 85 24.18 -38.93 28.10
CA SER A 85 22.86 -38.81 28.74
C SER A 85 22.29 -37.41 28.57
N PHE A 86 23.15 -36.40 28.64
CA PHE A 86 22.80 -35.01 28.34
C PHE A 86 22.37 -34.85 26.87
N LEU A 87 23.20 -35.25 25.89
CA LEU A 87 22.85 -35.17 24.46
C LEU A 87 21.55 -35.90 24.14
N THR A 88 21.33 -37.04 24.78
CA THR A 88 20.11 -37.85 24.56
C THR A 88 18.88 -37.17 25.15
N ARG A 89 19.02 -36.45 26.27
CA ARG A 89 17.93 -35.67 26.86
C ARG A 89 17.59 -34.46 26.01
N GLU A 90 18.58 -33.73 25.51
CA GLU A 90 18.38 -32.60 24.60
C GLU A 90 17.59 -33.02 23.34
N VAL A 91 17.90 -34.20 22.79
CA VAL A 91 17.19 -34.79 21.65
C VAL A 91 15.85 -35.45 22.03
N ALA A 92 15.61 -35.73 23.31
CA ALA A 92 14.34 -36.30 23.79
C ALA A 92 13.32 -35.23 24.17
N ASP A 93 13.79 -34.11 24.72
CA ASP A 93 12.96 -32.97 25.13
C ASP A 93 12.64 -32.06 23.93
N GLY A 94 13.52 -31.99 22.93
CA GLY A 94 13.31 -31.26 21.68
C GLY A 94 12.61 -32.11 20.60
N THR A 95 11.38 -31.74 20.23
CA THR A 95 10.59 -32.44 19.19
C THR A 95 11.25 -32.42 17.81
N ASP A 96 12.20 -31.50 17.57
CA ASP A 96 12.70 -31.14 16.25
C ASP A 96 14.18 -31.45 16.03
N VAL A 97 14.86 -31.98 17.04
CA VAL A 97 16.26 -32.39 16.94
C VAL A 97 16.35 -33.79 16.32
N ILE A 98 17.13 -33.93 15.25
CA ILE A 98 17.38 -35.20 14.56
C ILE A 98 18.45 -35.98 15.34
N TRP A 99 19.61 -35.35 15.55
CA TRP A 99 20.70 -35.91 16.34
C TRP A 99 21.62 -34.79 16.83
N ALA A 100 22.33 -35.07 17.92
CA ALA A 100 23.38 -34.22 18.46
C ALA A 100 24.62 -35.06 18.71
N GLY A 101 25.81 -34.51 18.50
CA GLY A 101 27.04 -35.27 18.63
C GLY A 101 28.30 -34.44 18.82
N TYR A 102 29.33 -35.12 19.30
CA TYR A 102 30.68 -34.62 19.43
C TYR A 102 31.60 -35.39 18.49
N VAL A 103 32.28 -34.64 17.63
CA VAL A 103 33.16 -35.14 16.58
C VAL A 103 34.56 -34.64 16.85
N ASP A 104 35.56 -35.50 16.73
CA ASP A 104 36.95 -35.08 16.86
C ASP A 104 37.45 -34.29 15.64
N THR A 105 38.68 -33.81 15.70
CA THR A 105 39.31 -33.05 14.61
C THR A 105 39.60 -33.88 13.37
N ALA A 106 39.58 -35.22 13.45
CA ALA A 106 39.73 -36.12 12.31
C ALA A 106 38.39 -36.45 11.63
N GLY A 107 37.27 -35.96 12.17
CA GLY A 107 35.92 -36.24 11.67
C GLY A 107 35.32 -37.53 12.21
N GLN A 108 35.88 -38.13 13.26
CA GLN A 108 35.32 -39.32 13.89
C GLN A 108 34.25 -38.92 14.90
N VAL A 109 33.03 -39.45 14.75
CA VAL A 109 31.96 -39.24 15.75
C VAL A 109 32.29 -40.06 16.99
N LEU A 110 32.58 -39.38 18.10
CA LEU A 110 33.00 -40.02 19.36
C LEU A 110 31.83 -40.29 20.29
N LEU A 111 30.89 -39.36 20.38
CA LEU A 111 29.71 -39.43 21.24
C LEU A 111 28.52 -38.82 20.51
N ALA A 112 27.36 -39.44 20.63
CA ALA A 112 26.14 -38.91 20.04
C ALA A 112 24.90 -39.26 20.86
N SER A 113 23.87 -38.45 20.69
CA SER A 113 22.53 -38.73 21.20
C SER A 113 22.07 -40.11 20.73
N ARG A 114 21.56 -40.95 21.65
CA ARG A 114 21.09 -42.31 21.34
C ARG A 114 22.13 -43.22 20.66
N ARG A 115 23.43 -42.90 20.76
CA ARG A 115 24.55 -43.57 20.07
C ARG A 115 24.45 -43.55 18.55
N GLN A 116 23.65 -42.65 17.99
CA GLN A 116 23.46 -42.54 16.56
C GLN A 116 24.76 -42.07 15.89
N ARG A 117 25.21 -42.79 14.85
CA ARG A 117 26.45 -42.51 14.10
C ARG A 117 27.76 -42.55 14.91
N GLU A 118 27.76 -43.01 16.16
CA GLU A 118 29.01 -43.21 16.91
C GLU A 118 29.91 -44.20 16.16
N GLY A 119 31.17 -43.83 15.92
CA GLY A 119 32.08 -44.64 15.11
C GLY A 119 32.05 -44.35 13.60
N GLU A 120 31.16 -43.49 13.11
CA GLU A 120 31.19 -43.02 11.71
C GLU A 120 32.20 -41.89 11.48
N ASN A 121 32.74 -41.82 10.26
CA ASN A 121 33.60 -40.74 9.81
C ASN A 121 32.79 -39.73 8.98
N VAL A 122 32.76 -38.47 9.43
CA VAL A 122 32.06 -37.34 8.81
C VAL A 122 33.02 -36.29 8.22
N SER A 123 34.30 -36.63 8.07
CA SER A 123 35.35 -35.71 7.58
C SER A 123 35.06 -35.10 6.21
N THR A 124 34.23 -35.76 5.39
CA THR A 124 33.86 -35.30 4.04
C THR A 124 32.51 -34.57 3.99
N GLU A 125 31.80 -34.44 5.11
CA GLU A 125 30.50 -33.77 5.15
C GLU A 125 30.68 -32.24 5.12
N ASP A 126 29.87 -31.55 4.31
CA ASP A 126 29.95 -30.08 4.11
C ASP A 126 29.90 -29.32 5.44
N TRP A 127 28.98 -29.71 6.31
CA TRP A 127 28.81 -29.07 7.61
C TRP A 127 30.05 -29.21 8.49
N PHE A 128 30.74 -30.36 8.45
CA PHE A 128 31.94 -30.59 9.26
C PHE A 128 33.11 -29.76 8.75
N LEU A 129 33.30 -29.71 7.43
CA LEU A 129 34.33 -28.88 6.80
C LEU A 129 34.13 -27.39 7.12
N ARG A 130 32.89 -26.91 7.08
CA ARG A 130 32.56 -25.51 7.42
C ARG A 130 32.74 -25.22 8.90
N ALA A 131 32.32 -26.14 9.77
CA ALA A 131 32.46 -25.99 11.23
C ALA A 131 33.92 -26.04 11.71
N GLN A 132 34.86 -26.55 10.91
CA GLN A 132 36.30 -26.42 11.22
C GLN A 132 36.83 -24.99 11.04
N ALA A 133 36.22 -24.20 10.14
CA ALA A 133 36.63 -22.80 9.93
C ALA A 133 36.12 -21.87 11.04
N GLY A 134 35.12 -22.30 11.80
CA GLY A 134 34.54 -21.55 12.89
C GLY A 134 33.14 -22.04 13.26
N PRO A 135 32.46 -21.34 14.18
CA PRO A 135 31.09 -21.67 14.53
C PRO A 135 30.16 -21.56 13.32
N LEU A 136 29.28 -22.55 13.15
CA LEU A 136 28.40 -22.70 11.99
C LEU A 136 26.95 -22.72 12.43
N MET A 137 26.14 -21.87 11.82
CA MET A 137 24.69 -21.98 11.80
C MET A 137 24.25 -21.94 10.34
N GLY A 138 23.62 -23.00 9.84
CA GLY A 138 23.19 -22.98 8.45
C GLY A 138 22.64 -24.29 7.94
N TYR A 139 22.21 -24.27 6.69
CA TYR A 139 21.63 -25.41 6.03
C TYR A 139 22.70 -26.30 5.41
N ALA A 140 22.54 -27.61 5.57
CA ALA A 140 23.39 -28.61 4.93
C ALA A 140 22.53 -29.75 4.39
N ARG A 141 23.02 -30.40 3.32
CA ARG A 141 22.49 -31.67 2.85
C ARG A 141 23.43 -32.77 3.29
N THR A 142 22.92 -33.75 4.03
CA THR A 142 23.72 -34.87 4.50
C THR A 142 24.14 -35.76 3.32
N SER A 143 25.16 -36.58 3.55
CA SER A 143 25.56 -37.65 2.61
C SER A 143 24.40 -38.61 2.24
N ALA A 144 23.41 -38.76 3.12
CA ALA A 144 22.18 -39.54 2.87
C ALA A 144 21.13 -38.80 2.01
N GLY A 145 21.39 -37.55 1.64
CA GLY A 145 20.48 -36.72 0.86
C GLY A 145 19.39 -36.01 1.67
N GLU A 146 19.49 -36.02 3.00
CA GLU A 146 18.54 -35.35 3.88
C GLU A 146 18.92 -33.88 4.10
N ASP A 147 17.91 -33.03 4.09
CA ASP A 147 18.06 -31.61 4.38
C ASP A 147 18.00 -31.36 5.88
N VAL A 148 19.02 -30.69 6.42
CA VAL A 148 19.17 -30.45 7.84
C VAL A 148 19.61 -29.02 8.12
N LEU A 149 19.05 -28.45 9.18
CA LEU A 149 19.59 -27.22 9.76
C LEU A 149 20.66 -27.64 10.78
N VAL A 150 21.89 -27.15 10.60
CA VAL A 150 23.04 -27.52 11.41
C VAL A 150 23.47 -26.35 12.26
N LEU A 151 23.65 -26.64 13.56
CA LEU A 151 24.27 -25.77 14.55
C LEU A 151 25.54 -26.47 15.02
N SER A 152 26.71 -25.94 14.71
CA SER A 152 27.99 -26.52 15.11
C SER A 152 28.88 -25.51 15.80
N HIS A 153 29.40 -25.88 16.96
CA HIS A 153 30.32 -25.08 17.74
C HIS A 153 31.66 -25.82 17.91
N PRO A 154 32.79 -25.23 17.47
CA PRO A 154 34.11 -25.76 17.78
C PRO A 154 34.33 -25.80 19.29
N ILE A 155 34.80 -26.91 19.81
CA ILE A 155 35.24 -27.02 21.21
C ILE A 155 36.76 -26.81 21.22
N THR A 156 37.24 -25.86 22.00
CA THR A 156 38.68 -25.66 22.24
C THR A 156 39.12 -26.39 23.51
N SER A 157 40.32 -26.97 23.46
CA SER A 157 41.05 -27.42 24.64
C SER A 157 41.67 -26.22 25.38
N THR A 158 42.44 -26.45 26.44
CA THR A 158 43.20 -25.41 27.15
C THR A 158 44.00 -24.53 26.16
N GLY A 159 43.57 -23.28 25.98
CA GLY A 159 44.14 -22.32 25.01
C GLY A 159 43.32 -22.18 23.72
N THR A 160 43.98 -22.14 22.57
CA THR A 160 43.40 -21.90 21.23
C THR A 160 43.33 -23.16 20.34
N THR A 161 43.72 -24.33 20.88
CA THR A 161 43.75 -25.57 20.09
C THR A 161 42.38 -26.23 20.08
N GLN A 162 41.80 -26.43 18.89
CA GLN A 162 40.51 -27.11 18.73
C GLN A 162 40.61 -28.58 19.15
N ALA A 163 39.75 -28.99 20.09
CA ALA A 163 39.63 -30.37 20.56
C ALA A 163 38.63 -31.19 19.73
N GLY A 164 37.65 -30.52 19.11
CA GLY A 164 36.61 -31.16 18.30
C GLY A 164 35.49 -30.20 17.96
N ILE A 165 34.33 -30.74 17.61
CA ILE A 165 33.13 -29.99 17.21
C ILE A 165 31.91 -30.60 17.90
N LEU A 166 31.15 -29.76 18.60
CA LEU A 166 29.80 -30.08 19.04
C LEU A 166 28.84 -29.72 17.91
N THR A 167 27.96 -30.62 17.52
CA THR A 167 26.97 -30.37 16.47
C THR A 167 25.58 -30.82 16.88
N VAL A 168 24.57 -30.08 16.44
CA VAL A 168 23.16 -30.39 16.56
C VAL A 168 22.50 -30.22 15.20
N HIS A 169 21.78 -31.26 14.77
CA HIS A 169 21.05 -31.26 13.51
C HIS A 169 19.55 -31.19 13.83
N LEU A 170 18.87 -30.22 13.23
CA LEU A 170 17.46 -29.94 13.40
C LEU A 170 16.71 -30.24 12.10
N ARG A 171 15.44 -30.65 12.23
CA ARG A 171 14.52 -30.79 11.08
C ARG A 171 14.14 -29.41 10.55
N PRO A 172 14.43 -29.08 9.28
CA PRO A 172 14.06 -27.79 8.72
C PRO A 172 12.56 -27.52 8.75
N GLN A 173 11.73 -28.56 8.58
CA GLN A 173 10.28 -28.42 8.44
C GLN A 173 9.62 -27.86 9.69
N ALA A 174 10.11 -28.20 10.89
CA ALA A 174 9.54 -27.69 12.12
C ALA A 174 9.84 -26.20 12.32
N PHE A 175 11.07 -25.80 11.97
CA PHE A 175 11.49 -24.41 12.00
C PHE A 175 10.73 -23.59 10.95
N GLU A 176 10.59 -24.14 9.75
CA GLU A 176 9.82 -23.53 8.66
C GLU A 176 8.34 -23.36 9.01
N GLN A 177 7.71 -24.36 9.63
CA GLN A 177 6.32 -24.25 10.08
C GLN A 177 6.14 -23.12 11.10
N HIS A 178 6.98 -23.08 12.13
CA HIS A 178 6.91 -22.03 13.16
C HIS A 178 7.08 -20.64 12.56
N LEU A 179 8.07 -20.45 11.70
CA LEU A 179 8.30 -19.16 11.06
C LEU A 179 7.22 -18.79 10.04
N SER A 180 6.65 -19.77 9.34
CA SER A 180 5.51 -19.55 8.44
C SER A 180 4.28 -19.08 9.21
N GLU A 181 4.03 -19.62 10.40
CA GLU A 181 2.95 -19.16 11.28
C GLU A 181 3.19 -17.72 11.75
N LEU A 182 4.43 -17.39 12.15
CA LEU A 182 4.82 -16.03 12.53
C LEU A 182 4.67 -15.05 11.37
N ALA A 183 5.21 -15.37 10.19
CA ALA A 183 5.08 -14.54 9.00
C ALA A 183 3.60 -14.32 8.64
N GLY A 184 2.81 -15.39 8.63
CA GLY A 184 1.37 -15.32 8.38
C GLY A 184 0.63 -14.42 9.38
N SER A 185 1.00 -14.45 10.67
CA SER A 185 0.42 -13.57 11.70
C SER A 185 0.70 -12.09 11.46
N LEU A 186 1.83 -11.76 10.82
CA LEU A 186 2.21 -10.42 10.40
C LEU A 186 1.61 -10.04 9.03
N GLY A 187 0.89 -10.95 8.38
CA GLY A 187 0.40 -10.78 7.02
C GLY A 187 1.53 -10.77 5.99
N LEU A 188 2.63 -11.44 6.29
CA LEU A 188 3.78 -11.59 5.41
C LEU A 188 3.91 -13.04 4.95
N ASP A 189 4.40 -13.20 3.74
CA ASP A 189 5.10 -14.39 3.31
C ASP A 189 6.61 -14.15 3.42
N MET A 190 7.42 -15.19 3.48
CA MET A 190 8.87 -15.09 3.55
C MET A 190 9.56 -16.18 2.72
N VAL A 191 10.75 -15.82 2.23
CA VAL A 191 11.74 -16.75 1.68
C VAL A 191 13.09 -16.36 2.26
N VAL A 192 13.77 -17.30 2.90
CA VAL A 192 15.13 -17.15 3.43
C VAL A 192 16.09 -17.90 2.53
N PHE A 193 17.20 -17.26 2.20
CA PHE A 193 18.28 -17.78 1.39
C PHE A 193 19.54 -17.92 2.24
N ASP A 194 20.31 -19.00 2.01
CA ASP A 194 21.64 -19.12 2.57
C ASP A 194 22.66 -18.22 1.86
N GLU A 195 23.91 -18.28 2.31
CA GLU A 195 25.03 -17.53 1.73
C GLU A 195 25.31 -17.86 0.25
N ARG A 196 24.88 -19.05 -0.21
CA ARG A 196 25.03 -19.49 -1.60
C ARG A 196 23.85 -19.05 -2.47
N GLY A 197 22.84 -18.41 -1.88
CA GLY A 197 21.61 -18.02 -2.53
C GLY A 197 20.62 -19.16 -2.74
N MET A 198 20.77 -20.27 -2.01
CA MET A 198 19.79 -21.36 -2.04
C MET A 198 18.65 -21.06 -1.07
N PRO A 199 17.37 -21.23 -1.47
CA PRO A 199 16.26 -21.08 -0.55
C PRO A 199 16.30 -22.19 0.51
N VAL A 200 16.36 -21.80 1.78
CA VAL A 200 16.47 -22.73 2.92
C VAL A 200 15.21 -22.79 3.77
N LEU A 201 14.42 -21.71 3.78
CA LEU A 201 13.15 -21.64 4.51
C LEU A 201 12.16 -20.81 3.69
N HIS A 202 10.91 -21.24 3.60
CA HIS A 202 9.90 -20.53 2.86
C HIS A 202 8.49 -20.75 3.43
N SER A 203 7.69 -19.70 3.50
CA SER A 203 6.26 -19.81 3.82
C SER A 203 5.39 -20.03 2.57
N ILE A 204 5.97 -19.86 1.38
CA ILE A 204 5.33 -20.05 0.08
C ILE A 204 5.81 -21.34 -0.56
N GLY A 205 4.97 -22.00 -1.35
CA GLY A 205 5.41 -23.19 -2.08
C GLY A 205 6.65 -22.91 -2.95
N ALA A 206 7.64 -23.81 -2.90
CA ALA A 206 8.92 -23.67 -3.60
C ALA A 206 8.78 -23.36 -5.11
N GLN A 207 7.69 -23.80 -5.75
CA GLN A 207 7.37 -23.50 -7.15
C GLN A 207 7.11 -22.02 -7.45
N TYR A 208 6.85 -21.21 -6.41
CA TYR A 208 6.60 -19.77 -6.53
C TYR A 208 7.86 -18.93 -6.28
N ILE A 209 8.96 -19.54 -5.84
CA ILE A 209 10.23 -18.84 -5.62
C ILE A 209 10.87 -18.55 -6.98
N ASP A 210 10.97 -17.26 -7.32
CA ASP A 210 11.57 -16.80 -8.56
C ASP A 210 12.90 -16.09 -8.29
N MET A 211 14.01 -16.72 -8.66
CA MET A 211 15.35 -16.17 -8.48
C MET A 211 15.64 -14.96 -9.39
N THR A 212 14.80 -14.72 -10.40
CA THR A 212 14.96 -13.58 -11.32
C THR A 212 14.36 -12.29 -10.77
N GLN A 213 13.64 -12.37 -9.65
CA GLN A 213 12.99 -11.23 -9.04
C GLN A 213 14.00 -10.21 -8.50
N LEU A 214 13.69 -8.92 -8.65
CA LEU A 214 14.59 -7.83 -8.25
C LEU A 214 14.87 -7.88 -6.74
N SER A 215 13.85 -8.07 -5.90
CA SER A 215 13.99 -8.21 -4.46
C SER A 215 14.93 -9.35 -4.06
N VAL A 216 14.83 -10.52 -4.71
CA VAL A 216 15.75 -11.66 -4.50
C VAL A 216 17.17 -11.29 -4.90
N GLN A 217 17.37 -10.75 -6.10
CA GLN A 217 18.71 -10.34 -6.57
C GLN A 217 19.36 -9.30 -5.64
N ARG A 218 18.56 -8.35 -5.14
CA ARG A 218 19.04 -7.30 -4.22
C ARG A 218 19.42 -7.89 -2.87
N ALA A 219 18.59 -8.76 -2.29
CA ALA A 219 18.93 -9.50 -1.07
C ALA A 219 20.27 -10.25 -1.22
N LEU A 220 20.43 -11.01 -2.31
CA LEU A 220 21.66 -11.76 -2.63
C LEU A 220 22.89 -10.86 -2.79
N SER A 221 22.71 -9.67 -3.38
CA SER A 221 23.77 -8.67 -3.54
C SER A 221 24.09 -7.85 -2.27
N GLY A 222 23.41 -8.11 -1.15
CA GLY A 222 23.62 -7.36 0.09
C GLY A 222 22.93 -6.00 0.11
N GLN A 223 21.86 -5.82 -0.68
CA GLN A 223 21.11 -4.57 -0.77
C GLN A 223 19.69 -4.71 -0.21
N GLU A 224 19.32 -3.76 0.63
CA GLU A 224 17.96 -3.57 1.10
C GLU A 224 17.16 -2.72 0.10
N ILE A 225 16.04 -3.26 -0.36
CA ILE A 225 15.08 -2.58 -1.22
C ILE A 225 13.67 -2.98 -0.81
N SER A 226 12.73 -2.06 -0.97
CA SER A 226 11.30 -2.37 -0.96
C SER A 226 10.71 -1.94 -2.31
N THR A 227 10.05 -2.88 -2.96
CA THR A 227 9.56 -2.74 -4.33
C THR A 227 8.25 -3.51 -4.52
N ARG A 228 7.46 -3.07 -5.48
CA ARG A 228 6.22 -3.73 -5.89
C ARG A 228 6.54 -4.58 -7.13
N GLU A 229 6.22 -5.86 -7.07
CA GLU A 229 6.62 -6.82 -8.09
C GLU A 229 5.49 -7.82 -8.38
N ILE A 230 5.52 -8.41 -9.58
CA ILE A 230 4.60 -9.48 -9.94
C ILE A 230 5.35 -10.80 -9.75
N TRP A 231 4.92 -11.58 -8.76
CA TRP A 231 5.48 -12.89 -8.46
C TRP A 231 4.69 -13.98 -9.18
N ARG A 232 5.40 -14.89 -9.84
CA ARG A 232 4.78 -15.99 -10.60
C ARG A 232 3.89 -16.83 -9.69
N GLY A 233 2.60 -16.92 -10.00
CA GLY A 233 1.61 -17.69 -9.24
C GLY A 233 1.06 -17.02 -7.98
N LEU A 234 1.71 -15.99 -7.45
CA LEU A 234 1.24 -15.22 -6.29
C LEU A 234 0.61 -13.87 -6.68
N GLY A 235 0.88 -13.40 -7.91
CA GLY A 235 0.40 -12.13 -8.42
C GLY A 235 1.21 -10.95 -7.88
N GLU A 236 0.57 -9.79 -7.78
CA GLU A 236 1.21 -8.59 -7.27
C GLU A 236 1.56 -8.74 -5.77
N ARG A 237 2.79 -8.37 -5.42
CA ARG A 237 3.34 -8.41 -4.06
C ARG A 237 4.17 -7.16 -3.80
N PHE A 238 4.12 -6.67 -2.57
CA PHE A 238 5.15 -5.81 -2.04
C PHE A 238 6.27 -6.68 -1.48
N ALA A 239 7.42 -6.66 -2.14
CA ALA A 239 8.58 -7.41 -1.75
C ALA A 239 9.58 -6.50 -1.02
N MET A 240 10.16 -7.00 0.06
CA MET A 240 11.25 -6.33 0.75
C MET A 240 12.43 -7.29 0.91
N SER A 241 13.63 -6.82 0.56
CA SER A 241 14.86 -7.57 0.76
C SER A 241 15.53 -7.18 2.08
N VAL A 242 15.95 -8.19 2.83
CA VAL A 242 16.77 -8.08 4.04
C VAL A 242 18.09 -8.78 3.74
N PRO A 243 19.18 -8.03 3.54
CA PRO A 243 20.45 -8.58 3.07
C PRO A 243 21.20 -9.40 4.12
N GLU A 244 20.90 -9.22 5.40
CA GLU A 244 21.49 -10.04 6.47
C GLU A 244 20.59 -10.04 7.70
N ILE A 245 20.25 -11.23 8.20
CA ILE A 245 19.63 -11.40 9.50
C ILE A 245 20.75 -11.35 10.55
N GLN A 246 20.84 -10.23 11.27
CA GLN A 246 21.88 -10.02 12.27
C GLN A 246 21.57 -10.79 13.56
N THR A 247 22.39 -11.78 13.89
CA THR A 247 22.42 -12.47 15.19
C THR A 247 23.53 -11.89 16.05
N ALA A 248 23.18 -11.15 17.10
CA ALA A 248 24.15 -10.64 18.06
C ALA A 248 24.23 -11.57 19.29
N PRO A 249 25.43 -12.01 19.76
CA PRO A 249 26.76 -11.80 19.22
C PRO A 249 27.45 -13.11 18.75
N ASN A 250 27.47 -13.33 17.43
CA ASN A 250 28.38 -14.25 16.71
C ASN A 250 28.10 -15.78 16.89
N PRO A 251 28.03 -16.58 15.81
CA PRO A 251 28.34 -16.28 14.41
C PRO A 251 27.19 -15.60 13.65
N ALA A 252 27.56 -14.86 12.61
CA ALA A 252 26.62 -14.42 11.59
C ALA A 252 26.06 -15.65 10.86
N VAL A 253 24.75 -15.69 10.66
CA VAL A 253 24.07 -16.80 9.97
C VAL A 253 24.25 -16.71 8.45
N GLY A 254 24.56 -15.52 7.94
CA GLY A 254 24.68 -15.25 6.50
C GLY A 254 23.37 -15.39 5.73
N TRP A 255 22.25 -15.50 6.45
CA TRP A 255 20.92 -15.64 5.88
C TRP A 255 20.40 -14.31 5.38
N ARG A 256 19.86 -14.37 4.17
CA ARG A 256 19.17 -13.27 3.49
C ARG A 256 17.71 -13.59 3.46
N MET A 257 16.85 -12.59 3.59
CA MET A 257 15.42 -12.80 3.59
C MET A 257 14.75 -11.91 2.56
N VAL A 258 13.71 -12.43 1.91
CA VAL A 258 12.77 -11.65 1.14
C VAL A 258 11.39 -11.88 1.74
N THR A 259 10.72 -10.81 2.15
CA THR A 259 9.33 -10.87 2.62
C THR A 259 8.40 -10.38 1.53
N LEU A 260 7.21 -10.97 1.44
CA LEU A 260 6.18 -10.61 0.48
C LEU A 260 4.90 -10.27 1.21
N ALA A 261 4.32 -9.11 0.93
CA ALA A 261 3.00 -8.75 1.43
C ALA A 261 2.02 -8.66 0.28
N SER A 262 0.80 -9.15 0.49
CA SER A 262 -0.27 -9.00 -0.49
C SER A 262 -0.85 -7.59 -0.43
N PRO A 263 -0.94 -6.85 -1.54
CA PRO A 263 -1.59 -5.54 -1.58
C PRO A 263 -3.06 -5.60 -1.13
N SER A 264 -3.70 -6.77 -1.25
CA SER A 264 -5.11 -6.94 -0.88
C SER A 264 -5.39 -6.72 0.60
N GLN A 265 -4.40 -6.96 1.47
CA GLN A 265 -4.55 -6.73 2.91
C GLN A 265 -4.79 -5.25 3.26
N PHE A 266 -4.45 -4.34 2.36
CA PHE A 266 -4.62 -2.90 2.55
C PHE A 266 -5.77 -2.32 1.71
N ASN A 267 -6.42 -3.14 0.86
CA ASN A 267 -7.48 -2.69 -0.03
C ASN A 267 -8.72 -2.22 0.74
N ASP A 268 -9.03 -2.77 1.91
CA ASP A 268 -10.21 -2.36 2.70
C ASP A 268 -10.10 -0.93 3.20
N ALA A 269 -8.92 -0.53 3.68
CA ALA A 269 -8.63 0.85 4.08
C ALA A 269 -8.71 1.81 2.88
N LYS A 270 -8.18 1.38 1.72
CA LYS A 270 -8.25 2.14 0.45
C LYS A 270 -9.70 2.31 -0.02
N ASN A 271 -10.48 1.24 0.00
CA ASN A 271 -11.88 1.24 -0.45
C ASN A 271 -12.75 2.11 0.46
N THR A 272 -12.54 2.04 1.78
CA THR A 272 -13.25 2.90 2.74
C THR A 272 -12.95 4.38 2.50
N LEU A 273 -11.67 4.71 2.24
CA LEU A 273 -11.27 6.09 1.92
C LEU A 273 -11.90 6.56 0.61
N MET A 274 -11.89 5.72 -0.43
CA MET A 274 -12.50 6.01 -1.74
C MET A 274 -14.01 6.21 -1.62
N MET A 275 -14.70 5.37 -0.86
CA MET A 275 -16.14 5.49 -0.63
C MET A 275 -16.47 6.82 0.06
N SER A 276 -15.73 7.16 1.13
CA SER A 276 -15.89 8.44 1.84
C SER A 276 -15.63 9.66 0.92
N LEU A 277 -14.64 9.57 0.04
CA LEU A 277 -14.34 10.62 -0.94
C LEU A 277 -15.46 10.79 -1.96
N THR A 278 -16.00 9.69 -2.49
CA THR A 278 -17.13 9.74 -3.43
C THR A 278 -18.39 10.33 -2.81
N GLU A 279 -18.63 10.09 -1.52
CA GLU A 279 -19.74 10.70 -0.78
C GLU A 279 -19.58 12.22 -0.68
N ILE A 280 -18.40 12.71 -0.29
CA ILE A 280 -18.12 14.16 -0.20
C ILE A 280 -18.27 14.83 -1.56
N LEU A 281 -17.72 14.21 -2.62
CA LEU A 281 -17.85 14.70 -4.00
C LEU A 281 -19.31 14.72 -4.46
N GLY A 282 -20.09 13.70 -4.12
CA GLY A 282 -21.53 13.63 -4.41
C GLY A 282 -22.31 14.76 -3.74
N VAL A 283 -22.02 15.06 -2.46
CA VAL A 283 -22.62 16.17 -1.74
C VAL A 283 -22.24 17.51 -2.37
N MET A 284 -20.96 17.71 -2.72
CA MET A 284 -20.53 18.94 -3.40
C MET A 284 -21.22 19.14 -4.75
N ALA A 285 -21.34 18.07 -5.54
CA ALA A 285 -22.06 18.12 -6.82
C ALA A 285 -23.53 18.50 -6.64
N LEU A 286 -24.18 17.96 -5.61
CA LEU A 286 -25.56 18.32 -5.26
C LEU A 286 -25.69 19.79 -4.86
N VAL A 287 -24.78 20.30 -4.03
CA VAL A 287 -24.76 21.73 -3.63
C VAL A 287 -24.60 22.65 -4.83
N LEU A 288 -23.66 22.34 -5.73
CA LEU A 288 -23.49 23.10 -6.98
C LEU A 288 -24.75 23.06 -7.84
N LEU A 289 -25.40 21.92 -7.96
CA LEU A 289 -26.64 21.78 -8.72
C LEU A 289 -27.77 22.63 -8.12
N VAL A 290 -27.93 22.63 -6.79
CA VAL A 290 -28.92 23.46 -6.10
C VAL A 290 -28.63 24.94 -6.28
N LEU A 291 -27.37 25.37 -6.14
CA LEU A 291 -26.94 26.76 -6.39
C LEU A 291 -27.19 27.18 -7.85
N SER A 292 -26.93 26.28 -8.80
CA SER A 292 -27.20 26.49 -10.23
C SER A 292 -28.68 26.78 -10.49
N ILE A 293 -29.55 25.92 -9.97
CA ILE A 293 -31.01 26.06 -10.10
C ILE A 293 -31.48 27.35 -9.43
N GLY A 294 -30.96 27.65 -8.23
CA GLY A 294 -31.23 28.88 -7.52
C GLY A 294 -30.88 30.12 -8.34
N PHE A 295 -29.68 30.15 -8.94
CA PHE A 295 -29.22 31.26 -9.77
C PHE A 295 -30.13 31.49 -10.98
N ILE A 296 -30.54 30.42 -11.67
CA ILE A 296 -31.44 30.51 -12.83
C ILE A 296 -32.80 31.08 -12.42
N ARG A 297 -33.37 30.56 -11.34
CA ARG A 297 -34.69 30.97 -10.82
C ARG A 297 -34.70 32.40 -10.29
N ILE A 298 -33.59 32.87 -9.69
CA ILE A 298 -33.49 34.18 -9.05
C ILE A 298 -33.10 35.27 -10.06
N PHE A 299 -32.17 34.99 -10.99
CA PHE A 299 -31.58 36.01 -11.86
C PHE A 299 -31.99 35.87 -13.33
N LEU A 300 -31.89 34.68 -13.93
CA LEU A 300 -32.04 34.50 -15.38
C LEU A 300 -33.50 34.51 -15.84
N ASP A 301 -34.37 33.74 -15.17
CA ASP A 301 -35.81 33.68 -15.51
C ASP A 301 -36.46 35.07 -15.45
N PRO A 302 -36.25 35.88 -14.39
CA PRO A 302 -36.90 37.18 -14.30
C PRO A 302 -36.33 38.20 -15.29
N LEU A 303 -35.04 38.10 -15.63
CA LEU A 303 -34.41 38.93 -16.65
C LEU A 303 -34.94 38.60 -18.05
N HIS A 304 -35.14 37.32 -18.38
CA HIS A 304 -35.74 36.90 -19.64
C HIS A 304 -37.16 37.46 -19.81
N LYS A 305 -37.97 37.44 -18.75
CA LYS A 305 -39.31 38.04 -18.75
C LYS A 305 -39.29 39.55 -18.98
N LEU A 306 -38.33 40.27 -18.40
CA LEU A 306 -38.16 41.71 -18.64
C LEU A 306 -37.75 42.02 -20.07
N VAL A 307 -36.88 41.21 -20.67
CA VAL A 307 -36.48 41.37 -22.08
C VAL A 307 -37.66 41.14 -23.02
N LEU A 308 -38.48 40.10 -22.78
CA LEU A 308 -39.68 39.84 -23.57
C LEU A 308 -40.70 40.98 -23.45
N ASN A 309 -40.95 41.47 -22.24
CA ASN A 309 -41.87 42.57 -22.01
C ASN A 309 -41.37 43.89 -22.64
N ALA A 310 -40.06 44.17 -22.56
CA ALA A 310 -39.45 45.28 -23.28
C ALA A 310 -39.60 45.18 -24.81
N GLN A 311 -39.60 43.95 -25.34
CA GLN A 311 -39.79 43.70 -26.76
C GLN A 311 -41.25 43.90 -27.20
N GLU A 312 -42.22 43.49 -26.38
CA GLU A 312 -43.66 43.74 -26.58
C GLU A 312 -43.96 45.26 -26.56
N ILE A 313 -43.42 45.99 -25.58
CA ILE A 313 -43.54 47.46 -25.51
C ILE A 313 -42.91 48.12 -26.74
N ALA A 314 -41.75 47.64 -27.21
CA ALA A 314 -41.11 48.18 -28.41
C ALA A 314 -41.87 47.89 -29.71
N LEU A 315 -42.71 46.85 -29.74
CA LEU A 315 -43.58 46.51 -30.86
C LEU A 315 -44.92 47.27 -30.84
N GLY A 316 -45.19 48.05 -29.78
CA GLY A 316 -46.37 48.89 -29.65
C GLY A 316 -47.58 48.20 -28.99
N ASP A 317 -47.38 47.03 -28.37
CA ASP A 317 -48.45 46.41 -27.57
C ASP A 317 -48.62 47.15 -26.23
N GLU A 318 -49.87 47.43 -25.85
CA GLU A 318 -50.23 48.02 -24.55
C GLU A 318 -50.12 47.00 -23.41
N VAL A 319 -48.92 46.50 -23.16
CA VAL A 319 -48.63 45.62 -22.01
C VAL A 319 -48.06 46.45 -20.86
N LEU A 320 -48.60 46.23 -19.65
CA LEU A 320 -48.05 46.85 -18.43
C LEU A 320 -46.65 46.29 -18.11
N PRO A 321 -45.67 47.14 -17.77
CA PRO A 321 -44.33 46.69 -17.38
C PRO A 321 -44.39 45.76 -16.19
N VAL A 322 -43.76 44.60 -16.28
CA VAL A 322 -43.63 43.68 -15.15
C VAL A 322 -42.65 44.28 -14.13
N GLU A 323 -43.18 44.74 -12.99
CA GLU A 323 -42.38 45.16 -11.84
C GLU A 323 -41.67 43.95 -11.21
N ASN A 324 -40.36 44.06 -11.06
CA ASN A 324 -39.55 42.97 -10.55
C ASN A 324 -38.50 43.48 -9.55
N HIS A 325 -38.73 43.19 -8.27
CA HIS A 325 -37.90 43.67 -7.15
C HIS A 325 -36.92 42.63 -6.61
N ARG A 326 -36.67 41.55 -7.35
CA ARG A 326 -35.79 40.47 -6.87
C ARG A 326 -34.33 40.86 -6.74
N THR A 327 -33.85 41.80 -7.57
CA THR A 327 -32.52 42.41 -7.42
C THR A 327 -32.59 43.91 -7.67
N THR A 328 -31.60 44.64 -7.14
CA THR A 328 -31.50 46.09 -7.32
C THR A 328 -31.37 46.47 -8.80
N GLU A 329 -30.61 45.69 -9.58
CA GLU A 329 -30.43 45.91 -11.02
C GLU A 329 -31.72 45.70 -11.81
N LEU A 330 -32.49 44.65 -11.49
CA LEU A 330 -33.78 44.35 -12.14
C LEU A 330 -34.82 45.45 -11.84
N SER A 331 -34.83 45.95 -10.61
CA SER A 331 -35.71 47.07 -10.22
C SER A 331 -35.33 48.37 -10.94
N LEU A 332 -34.03 48.65 -11.08
CA LEU A 332 -33.52 49.78 -11.84
C LEU A 332 -33.92 49.71 -13.32
N LEU A 333 -33.75 48.53 -13.93
CA LEU A 333 -34.11 48.30 -15.34
C LEU A 333 -35.62 48.44 -15.57
N SER A 334 -36.44 47.82 -14.71
CA SER A 334 -37.91 47.95 -14.76
C SER A 334 -38.36 49.41 -14.61
N SER A 335 -37.74 50.17 -13.70
CA SER A 335 -38.06 51.59 -13.51
C SER A 335 -37.67 52.44 -14.73
N ALA A 336 -36.59 52.10 -15.42
CA ALA A 336 -36.16 52.79 -16.63
C ALA A 336 -37.12 52.50 -17.80
N LEU A 337 -37.55 51.26 -17.96
CA LEU A 337 -38.54 50.83 -18.95
C LEU A 337 -39.90 51.51 -18.74
N ALA A 338 -40.41 51.53 -17.50
CA ALA A 338 -41.66 52.22 -17.18
C ALA A 338 -41.59 53.73 -17.48
N ARG A 339 -40.44 54.37 -17.20
CA ARG A 339 -40.22 55.79 -17.56
C ARG A 339 -40.18 56.01 -19.08
N LEU A 340 -39.66 55.08 -19.86
CA LEU A 340 -39.62 55.18 -21.33
C LEU A 340 -41.02 55.05 -21.93
N GLN A 341 -41.80 54.04 -21.52
CA GLN A 341 -43.18 53.86 -21.97
C GLN A 341 -44.05 55.08 -21.60
N GLY A 342 -43.93 55.58 -20.36
CA GLY A 342 -44.65 56.79 -19.95
C GLY A 342 -44.28 58.05 -20.72
N ARG A 343 -43.07 58.11 -21.32
CA ARG A 343 -42.69 59.21 -22.23
C ARG A 343 -43.25 59.01 -23.65
N MET A 344 -43.32 57.76 -24.14
CA MET A 344 -43.90 57.46 -25.45
C MET A 344 -45.41 57.71 -25.46
N LEU A 345 -46.16 57.22 -24.47
CA LEU A 345 -47.61 57.46 -24.36
C LEU A 345 -47.94 58.96 -24.32
N ARG A 346 -47.19 59.76 -23.55
CA ARG A 346 -47.35 61.22 -23.52
C ARG A 346 -46.97 61.90 -24.84
N ALA A 347 -46.08 61.31 -25.63
CA ALA A 347 -45.72 61.84 -26.93
C ALA A 347 -46.82 61.54 -27.95
N GLU A 348 -47.41 60.34 -27.93
CA GLU A 348 -48.59 59.99 -28.72
C GLU A 348 -49.79 60.87 -28.39
N ASP A 349 -50.15 61.04 -27.11
CA ASP A 349 -51.25 61.93 -26.70
C ASP A 349 -51.06 63.36 -27.22
N LYS A 350 -49.82 63.87 -27.17
CA LYS A 350 -49.51 65.21 -27.70
C LYS A 350 -49.61 65.29 -29.22
N VAL A 351 -49.27 64.22 -29.94
CA VAL A 351 -49.43 64.18 -31.40
C VAL A 351 -50.92 64.15 -31.75
N VAL A 352 -51.73 63.37 -31.04
CA VAL A 352 -53.19 63.33 -31.21
C VAL A 352 -53.81 64.71 -30.93
N GLU A 353 -53.43 65.36 -29.83
CA GLU A 353 -53.91 66.71 -29.49
C GLU A 353 -53.49 67.76 -30.54
N LEU A 354 -52.29 67.61 -31.13
CA LEU A 354 -51.81 68.49 -32.20
C LEU A 354 -52.54 68.22 -33.53
N GLU A 355 -52.85 66.97 -33.86
CA GLU A 355 -53.66 66.63 -35.04
C GLU A 355 -55.10 67.13 -34.89
N GLU A 356 -55.70 67.02 -33.71
CA GLU A 356 -57.04 67.55 -33.41
C GLU A 356 -57.07 69.08 -33.56
N LYS A 357 -56.09 69.79 -32.99
CA LYS A 357 -55.95 71.25 -33.16
C LYS A 357 -55.66 71.67 -34.60
N LEU A 358 -54.94 70.87 -35.38
CA LEU A 358 -54.69 71.13 -36.79
C LEU A 358 -55.98 70.93 -37.61
N SER A 359 -56.80 69.93 -37.28
CA SER A 359 -58.10 69.68 -37.90
C SER A 359 -59.11 70.80 -37.60
N ASP A 360 -59.14 71.28 -36.35
CA ASP A 360 -59.96 72.41 -35.93
C ASP A 360 -59.49 73.74 -36.55
N GLY A 361 -58.18 73.93 -36.70
CA GLY A 361 -57.61 75.10 -37.38
C GLY A 361 -57.94 75.14 -38.88
N VAL A 362 -57.97 73.98 -39.55
CA VAL A 362 -58.30 73.86 -40.98
C VAL A 362 -59.80 74.05 -41.25
N SER A 363 -60.66 73.78 -40.27
CA SER A 363 -62.10 74.02 -40.37
C SER A 363 -62.50 75.48 -40.08
N ALA A 364 -61.68 76.23 -39.33
CA ALA A 364 -61.86 77.67 -39.10
C ALA A 364 -61.42 78.57 -40.29
N ASP A 365 -60.54 78.09 -41.17
CA ASP A 365 -60.03 78.84 -42.34
C ASP A 365 -60.87 78.61 -43.63
N ARG A 366 -62.00 77.89 -43.52
CA ARG A 366 -62.94 77.60 -44.63
C ARG A 366 -64.30 78.30 -44.52
N SER A 367 -64.47 79.20 -43.55
CA SER A 367 -65.63 80.11 -43.46
C SER A 367 -65.21 81.53 -43.84
#